data_AF-A0A258UBI5-F1
#
_entry.id   AF-A0A258UBI5-F1
#
_cell.length_a   1.000
_cell.length_b   1.000
_cell.length_c   1.000
_cell.angle_alpha   90.00
_cell.angle_beta   90.00
_cell.angle_gamma   90.00
#
_symmetry.space_group_name_H-M   'P 1'
#
loop_
_entity.id
_entity.type
_entity.pdbx_description
1 polymer ?
#
loop_
_entity_poly.entity_id
_entity_poly.type
_entity_poly.pdbx_seq_one_letter_code
_entity_poly.pdbx_strand_id
1 'polypeptide(L)'
;MVYLTRQEHFNAAHKLFNPAWSKERNEQVFGVCANENWHGHNYDLFVTIKGIPDPDTGFLFDVKALSKLIKTHVIDLLDHKNLNLDVPFMAGKMCSTENLALAIWNQLAPHLPHPVKLHCVKLYETPRIYVEYFGEQV
;
A
#
# COMPACT_ATOMS: atom_id res chain seq x y z
N MET A 1 -11.85 -17.12 14.80
CA MET A 1 -11.50 -15.93 14.00
C MET A 1 -10.75 -16.40 12.77
N VAL A 2 -11.11 -15.89 11.59
CA VAL A 2 -10.48 -16.24 10.31
C VAL A 2 -9.91 -15.00 9.64
N TYR A 3 -9.06 -15.21 8.64
CA TYR A 3 -8.41 -14.18 7.85
C TYR A 3 -8.79 -14.37 6.39
N LEU A 4 -9.15 -13.28 5.71
CA LEU A 4 -9.46 -13.27 4.30
C LEU A 4 -8.54 -12.26 3.62
N THR A 5 -7.80 -12.71 2.61
CA THR A 5 -6.89 -11.87 1.85
C THR A 5 -7.40 -11.67 0.44
N ARG A 6 -7.44 -10.41 0.00
CA ARG A 6 -7.68 -10.02 -1.39
C ARG A 6 -6.37 -9.47 -1.96
N GLN A 7 -5.94 -10.03 -3.08
CA GLN A 7 -4.81 -9.51 -3.86
C GLN A 7 -5.33 -8.57 -4.95
N GLU A 8 -4.64 -7.45 -5.12
CA GLU A 8 -4.77 -6.49 -6.21
C GLU A 8 -3.37 -6.13 -6.75
N HIS A 9 -3.33 -5.41 -7.87
CA HIS A 9 -2.11 -5.06 -8.56
C HIS A 9 -2.16 -3.62 -9.07
N PHE A 10 -1.02 -2.92 -9.07
CA PHE A 10 -0.90 -1.59 -9.69
C PHE A 10 0.54 -1.32 -10.15
N ASN A 11 0.70 -0.43 -11.12
CA ASN A 11 2.00 -0.02 -11.64
C ASN A 11 2.25 1.43 -11.26
N ALA A 12 3.38 1.75 -10.64
CA ALA A 12 3.69 3.13 -10.27
C ALA A 12 5.18 3.47 -10.39
N ALA A 13 5.45 4.72 -10.73
CA ALA A 13 6.79 5.29 -10.74
C ALA A 13 7.08 6.05 -9.45
N HIS A 14 8.33 6.07 -9.00
CA HIS A 14 8.76 6.84 -7.85
C HIS A 14 10.28 7.08 -7.81
N LYS A 15 10.72 7.87 -6.83
CA LYS A 15 12.13 7.94 -6.41
C LYS A 15 12.21 8.15 -4.92
N LEU A 16 13.31 7.66 -4.35
CA LEU A 16 13.70 7.94 -2.98
C LEU A 16 14.65 9.14 -2.98
N PHE A 17 14.17 10.27 -2.48
CA PHE A 17 14.97 11.49 -2.42
C PHE A 17 14.53 12.35 -1.24
N ASN A 18 15.47 12.64 -0.34
CA ASN A 18 15.29 13.57 0.76
C ASN A 18 15.73 14.98 0.32
N PRO A 19 14.81 15.96 0.21
CA PRO A 19 15.13 17.31 -0.25
C PRO A 19 15.99 18.12 0.73
N ALA A 20 16.12 17.68 1.99
CA ALA A 20 16.99 18.31 2.98
C ALA A 20 18.45 17.85 2.88
N TRP A 21 18.76 16.88 2.02
CA TRP A 21 20.11 16.33 1.85
C TRP A 21 20.74 16.78 0.53
N SER A 22 22.07 16.75 0.47
CA SER A 22 22.79 16.93 -0.80
C SER A 22 22.48 15.78 -1.76
N LYS A 23 22.74 15.99 -3.06
CA LYS A 23 22.56 14.96 -4.08
C LYS A 23 23.44 13.74 -3.79
N GLU A 24 24.70 13.96 -3.43
CA GLU A 24 25.69 12.91 -3.14
C GLU A 24 25.24 12.05 -1.96
N ARG A 25 24.68 12.67 -0.92
CA ARG A 25 24.13 11.91 0.22
C ARG A 25 22.93 11.07 -0.19
N ASN A 26 22.04 11.60 -1.02
CA ASN A 26 20.91 10.81 -1.55
C ASN A 26 21.39 9.61 -2.38
N GLU A 27 22.37 9.82 -3.25
CA GLU A 27 22.98 8.74 -4.05
C GLU A 27 23.68 7.70 -3.17
N GLN A 28 24.38 8.11 -2.12
CA GLN A 28 25.03 7.19 -1.17
C GLN A 28 24.03 6.33 -0.40
N VAL A 29 22.90 6.90 0.03
CA VAL A 29 21.92 6.19 0.86
C VAL A 29 20.93 5.38 0.03
N PHE A 30 20.39 5.96 -1.05
CA PHE A 30 19.32 5.35 -1.83
C PHE A 30 19.81 4.72 -3.15
N GLY A 31 21.07 4.97 -3.55
CA GLY A 31 21.66 4.40 -4.75
C GLY A 31 20.81 4.66 -6.00
N VAL A 32 20.56 3.60 -6.78
CA VAL A 32 19.75 3.65 -8.00
C VAL A 32 18.32 4.15 -7.78
N CYS A 33 17.78 4.02 -6.56
CA CYS A 33 16.44 4.51 -6.23
C CYS A 33 16.36 6.04 -6.14
N ALA A 34 17.50 6.74 -6.02
CA ALA A 34 17.58 8.20 -6.08
C ALA A 34 17.70 8.76 -7.51
N ASN A 35 17.53 7.93 -8.54
CA ASN A 35 17.60 8.35 -9.95
C ASN A 35 16.78 9.63 -10.21
N GLU A 36 17.39 10.62 -10.86
CA GLU A 36 16.76 11.91 -11.17
C GLU A 36 15.48 11.73 -11.99
N ASN A 37 15.52 10.77 -12.92
CA ASN A 37 14.44 10.45 -13.85
C ASN A 37 13.55 9.30 -13.38
N TRP A 38 13.46 9.08 -12.06
CA TRP A 38 12.58 8.09 -11.43
C TRP A 38 12.90 6.65 -11.82
N HIS A 39 12.19 5.72 -11.22
CA HIS A 39 12.09 4.33 -11.64
C HIS A 39 10.66 3.86 -11.34
N GLY A 40 10.32 2.61 -11.59
CA GLY A 40 8.98 2.12 -11.29
C GLY A 40 8.95 0.64 -11.01
N HIS A 41 7.82 0.21 -10.46
CA HIS A 41 7.57 -1.17 -10.09
C HIS A 41 6.14 -1.58 -10.42
N ASN A 42 5.97 -2.89 -10.57
CA ASN A 42 4.69 -3.55 -10.71
C ASN A 42 4.37 -4.14 -9.34
N TYR A 43 3.59 -3.39 -8.55
CA TYR A 43 3.33 -3.71 -7.16
C TYR A 43 2.21 -4.75 -7.03
N ASP A 44 2.42 -5.75 -6.19
CA ASP A 44 1.35 -6.63 -5.74
C ASP A 44 0.92 -6.26 -4.32
N LEU A 45 -0.35 -5.89 -4.18
CA LEU A 45 -0.96 -5.48 -2.92
C LEU A 45 -1.87 -6.59 -2.39
N PHE A 46 -1.58 -7.08 -1.20
CA PHE A 46 -2.37 -8.05 -0.47
C PHE A 46 -3.01 -7.36 0.74
N VAL A 47 -4.33 -7.26 0.73
CA VAL A 47 -5.13 -6.69 1.82
C VAL A 47 -5.79 -7.83 2.56
N THR A 48 -5.41 -8.01 3.82
CA THR A 48 -5.99 -9.03 4.69
C THR A 48 -6.91 -8.39 5.71
N ILE A 49 -8.15 -8.85 5.75
CA ILE A 49 -9.13 -8.54 6.79
C ILE A 49 -9.29 -9.73 7.73
N LYS A 50 -9.81 -9.48 8.94
CA LYS A 50 -10.10 -10.51 9.93
C LYS A 50 -11.43 -10.31 10.62
N GLY A 51 -12.01 -11.41 11.09
CA GLY A 51 -13.22 -11.41 11.91
C GLY A 51 -13.79 -12.81 12.12
N ILE A 52 -15.08 -12.87 12.41
CA ILE A 52 -15.84 -14.11 12.61
C ILE A 52 -16.78 -14.24 11.41
N PRO A 53 -16.79 -15.38 10.70
CA PRO A 53 -17.76 -15.62 9.63
C PRO A 53 -19.19 -15.50 10.16
N ASP A 54 -20.04 -14.89 9.36
CA ASP A 54 -21.47 -14.85 9.62
C ASP A 54 -22.04 -16.29 9.70
N PRO A 55 -22.87 -16.62 10.70
CA PRO A 55 -23.30 -18.00 10.95
C PRO A 55 -24.24 -18.55 9.88
N ASP A 56 -24.97 -17.69 9.17
CA ASP A 56 -25.95 -18.11 8.17
C ASP A 56 -25.31 -18.28 6.78
N THR A 57 -24.36 -17.40 6.43
CA THR A 57 -23.70 -17.37 5.12
C THR A 57 -22.32 -18.03 5.11
N GLY A 58 -21.67 -18.16 6.27
CA GLY A 58 -20.28 -18.59 6.39
C GLY A 58 -19.26 -17.59 5.85
N PHE A 59 -19.68 -16.37 5.47
CA PHE A 59 -18.80 -15.36 4.88
C PHE A 59 -18.27 -14.42 5.96
N LEU A 60 -16.98 -14.07 5.86
CA LEU A 60 -16.43 -12.96 6.65
C LEU A 60 -16.86 -11.62 6.07
N PHE A 61 -16.76 -11.49 4.75
CA PHE A 61 -17.11 -10.28 4.00
C PHE A 61 -17.26 -10.63 2.51
N ASP A 62 -18.08 -9.88 1.76
CA ASP A 62 -18.15 -10.05 0.32
C ASP A 62 -16.83 -9.63 -0.34
N VAL A 63 -16.14 -10.60 -0.95
CA VAL A 63 -14.85 -10.38 -1.63
C VAL A 63 -14.94 -9.40 -2.80
N LYS A 64 -16.11 -9.30 -3.46
CA LYS A 64 -16.34 -8.33 -4.54
C LYS A 64 -16.45 -6.92 -3.97
N ALA A 65 -17.13 -6.76 -2.83
CA ALA A 65 -17.20 -5.49 -2.12
C ALA A 65 -15.81 -5.06 -1.61
N LEU A 66 -15.00 -6.01 -1.11
CA LEU A 66 -13.62 -5.73 -0.70
C LEU A 66 -12.76 -5.25 -1.87
N SER A 67 -12.82 -5.95 -3.01
CA SER A 67 -12.09 -5.55 -4.22
C SER A 67 -12.50 -4.15 -4.68
N LYS A 68 -13.80 -3.84 -4.70
CA LYS A 68 -14.30 -2.49 -5.06
C LYS A 68 -13.79 -1.42 -4.10
N LEU A 69 -13.82 -1.67 -2.80
CA LEU A 69 -13.31 -0.75 -1.77
C LEU A 69 -11.82 -0.49 -1.97
N ILE A 70 -11.01 -1.55 -2.11
CA ILE A 70 -9.56 -1.43 -2.35
C ILE A 70 -9.30 -0.65 -3.64
N LYS A 71 -10.05 -0.94 -4.70
CA LYS A 71 -9.90 -0.25 -5.97
C LYS A 71 -10.17 1.25 -5.86
N THR A 72 -11.32 1.62 -5.31
CA THR A 72 -11.75 3.02 -5.20
C THR A 72 -10.83 3.86 -4.29
N HIS A 73 -10.39 3.30 -3.17
CA HIS A 73 -9.62 4.07 -2.18
C HIS A 73 -8.10 3.95 -2.33
N VAL A 74 -7.61 3.00 -3.14
CA VAL A 74 -6.17 2.73 -3.27
C VAL A 74 -5.76 2.59 -4.73
N ILE A 75 -6.23 1.57 -5.45
CA ILE A 75 -5.69 1.23 -6.77
C ILE A 75 -5.90 2.36 -7.79
N ASP A 76 -7.11 2.93 -7.87
CA ASP A 76 -7.43 4.00 -8.83
C ASP A 76 -6.60 5.28 -8.57
N LEU A 77 -6.06 5.44 -7.36
CA LEU A 77 -5.20 6.55 -6.98
C LEU A 77 -3.71 6.27 -7.22
N LEU A 78 -3.30 5.01 -7.36
CA LEU A 78 -1.91 4.58 -7.48
C LEU A 78 -1.53 4.08 -8.87
N ASP A 79 -2.45 3.44 -9.59
CA ASP A 79 -2.15 2.76 -10.84
C ASP A 79 -1.86 3.73 -11.99
N HIS A 80 -0.77 3.45 -12.70
CA HIS A 80 -0.20 4.28 -13.76
C HIS A 80 0.09 5.73 -13.31
N LYS A 81 0.53 5.91 -12.05
CA LYS A 81 0.88 7.21 -11.46
C LYS A 81 2.33 7.33 -11.03
N ASN A 82 2.80 8.55 -10.86
CA ASN A 82 4.01 8.84 -10.10
C ASN A 82 3.65 9.09 -8.62
N LEU A 83 4.16 8.24 -7.72
CA LEU A 83 3.87 8.29 -6.28
C LEU A 83 4.25 9.63 -5.63
N ASN A 84 5.33 10.24 -6.08
CA ASN A 84 5.84 11.48 -5.52
C ASN A 84 5.05 12.71 -5.98
N LEU A 85 4.37 12.64 -7.14
CA LEU A 85 3.76 13.79 -7.80
C LEU A 85 2.23 13.75 -7.84
N ASP A 86 1.66 12.57 -8.11
CA ASP A 86 0.27 12.44 -8.52
C ASP A 86 -0.64 11.89 -7.42
N VAL A 87 -0.09 11.38 -6.32
CA VAL A 87 -0.81 10.63 -5.28
C VAL A 87 -1.01 11.52 -4.05
N PRO A 88 -2.23 12.05 -3.80
CA PRO A 88 -2.44 13.05 -2.75
C PRO A 88 -2.05 12.59 -1.35
N PHE A 89 -2.30 11.32 -1.01
CA PHE A 89 -1.95 10.78 0.30
C PHE A 89 -0.46 10.47 0.49
N MET A 90 0.34 10.58 -0.57
CA MET A 90 1.81 10.48 -0.55
C MET A 90 2.50 11.85 -0.68
N ALA A 91 1.75 12.94 -0.88
CA ALA A 91 2.32 14.28 -1.01
C ALA A 91 3.20 14.63 0.20
N GLY A 92 4.44 15.04 -0.08
CA GLY A 92 5.43 15.40 0.94
C GLY A 92 6.02 14.23 1.73
N LYS A 93 5.70 12.98 1.40
CA LYS A 93 6.24 11.78 2.06
C LYS A 93 7.36 11.16 1.23
N MET A 94 8.30 10.51 1.93
CA MET A 94 9.26 9.61 1.28
C MET A 94 8.50 8.41 0.69
N CYS A 95 8.67 8.13 -0.59
CA CYS A 95 7.95 7.06 -1.30
C CYS A 95 8.60 5.68 -1.12
N SER A 96 9.06 5.36 0.10
CA SER A 96 9.50 4.00 0.39
C SER A 96 8.31 3.04 0.49
N THR A 97 8.56 1.76 0.26
CA THR A 97 7.53 0.71 0.32
C THR A 97 6.88 0.65 1.71
N GLU A 98 7.63 0.92 2.77
CA GLU A 98 7.13 1.04 4.15
C GLU A 98 6.12 2.17 4.30
N ASN A 99 6.48 3.38 3.87
CA ASN A 99 5.58 4.54 3.97
C ASN A 99 4.34 4.37 3.09
N LEU A 100 4.50 3.73 1.93
CA LEU A 100 3.37 3.41 1.06
C LEU A 100 2.42 2.40 1.71
N ALA A 101 2.94 1.34 2.35
CA ALA A 101 2.11 0.37 3.09
C ALA A 101 1.33 1.05 4.24
N LEU A 102 1.98 1.94 5.01
CA LEU A 102 1.34 2.75 6.05
C LEU A 102 0.24 3.66 5.47
N ALA A 103 0.52 4.31 4.34
CA ALA A 103 -0.44 5.21 3.71
C ALA A 103 -1.66 4.45 3.15
N ILE A 104 -1.44 3.29 2.52
CA ILE A 104 -2.50 2.39 2.04
C ILE A 104 -3.36 1.93 3.22
N TRP A 105 -2.75 1.53 4.33
CA TRP A 105 -3.50 1.17 5.54
C TRP A 105 -4.41 2.30 6.01
N ASN A 106 -3.89 3.52 6.09
CA ASN A 106 -4.65 4.70 6.51
C ASN A 106 -5.78 5.07 5.55
N GLN A 107 -5.62 4.79 4.24
CA GLN A 107 -6.71 4.92 3.27
C GLN A 107 -7.80 3.87 3.48
N LEU A 108 -7.46 2.61 3.78
CA LEU A 108 -8.42 1.52 3.86
C LEU A 108 -9.15 1.40 5.20
N ALA A 109 -8.44 1.60 6.31
CA ALA A 109 -8.96 1.32 7.65
C ALA A 109 -10.30 2.02 7.98
N PRO A 110 -10.55 3.28 7.58
CA PRO A 110 -11.82 3.97 7.87
C PRO A 110 -13.04 3.42 7.12
N HIS A 111 -12.84 2.66 6.04
CA HIS A 111 -13.92 2.23 5.14
C HIS A 111 -14.41 0.80 5.40
N LEU A 112 -13.73 0.04 6.27
CA LEU A 112 -14.16 -1.32 6.61
C LEU A 112 -15.35 -1.29 7.59
N PRO A 113 -16.42 -2.05 7.32
CA PRO A 113 -17.57 -2.09 8.20
C PRO A 113 -17.31 -2.93 9.45
N HIS A 114 -17.88 -2.52 10.57
CA HIS A 114 -17.91 -3.34 11.78
C HIS A 114 -18.74 -4.62 11.54
N PRO A 115 -18.33 -5.81 12.03
CA PRO A 115 -17.19 -6.11 12.91
C PRO A 115 -15.88 -6.48 12.20
N VAL A 116 -15.81 -6.36 10.87
CA VAL A 116 -14.61 -6.67 10.08
C VAL A 116 -13.50 -5.67 10.38
N LYS A 117 -12.27 -6.15 10.56
CA LYS A 117 -11.10 -5.31 10.84
C LYS A 117 -10.02 -5.53 9.80
N LEU A 118 -9.32 -4.46 9.43
CA LEU A 118 -8.07 -4.57 8.68
C LEU A 118 -7.06 -5.33 9.55
N HIS A 119 -6.35 -6.27 8.97
CA HIS A 119 -5.36 -7.08 9.68
C HIS A 119 -3.94 -6.86 9.17
N CYS A 120 -3.75 -6.90 7.84
CA CYS A 120 -2.43 -6.76 7.24
C CYS A 120 -2.56 -6.09 5.88
N VAL A 121 -1.71 -5.09 5.65
CA VAL A 121 -1.38 -4.61 4.31
C VAL A 121 0.01 -5.16 3.99
N LYS A 122 0.07 -6.05 3.01
CA LYS A 122 1.32 -6.59 2.48
C LYS A 122 1.53 -6.05 1.08
N LEU A 123 2.66 -5.41 0.86
CA LEU A 123 2.99 -4.76 -0.40
C LEU A 123 4.32 -5.30 -0.93
N TYR A 124 4.27 -5.98 -2.07
CA TYR A 124 5.46 -6.37 -2.82
C TYR A 124 5.85 -5.23 -3.74
N GLU A 125 7.05 -4.70 -3.55
CA GLU A 125 7.70 -3.80 -4.52
C GLU A 125 8.32 -4.62 -5.65
N THR A 126 8.89 -5.78 -5.30
CA THR A 126 9.38 -6.78 -6.24
C THR A 126 9.09 -8.17 -5.69
N PRO A 127 9.24 -9.27 -6.47
CA PRO A 127 9.05 -10.62 -5.95
C PRO A 127 9.96 -11.01 -4.77
N ARG A 128 11.00 -10.21 -4.49
CA ARG A 128 12.00 -10.45 -3.43
C ARG A 128 11.96 -9.43 -2.30
N ILE A 129 11.19 -8.35 -2.44
CA ILE A 129 11.13 -7.24 -1.47
C ILE A 129 9.66 -6.94 -1.20
N TYR A 130 9.25 -7.15 0.04
CA TYR A 130 7.90 -6.83 0.47
C TYR A 130 7.89 -6.31 1.90
N VAL A 131 6.90 -5.47 2.19
CA VAL A 131 6.63 -4.93 3.52
C VAL A 131 5.26 -5.42 3.98
N GLU A 132 5.15 -5.75 5.26
CA GLU A 132 3.90 -6.09 5.92
C GLU A 132 3.65 -5.10 7.06
N TYR A 133 2.46 -4.49 7.07
CA TYR A 133 2.03 -3.61 8.14
C TYR A 133 0.73 -4.13 8.76
N PHE A 134 0.74 -4.28 10.08
CA PHE A 134 -0.34 -4.91 10.85
C PHE A 134 -1.18 -3.92 11.67
N GLY A 135 -0.96 -2.61 11.51
CA GLY A 135 -1.73 -1.57 12.19
C GLY A 135 -1.30 -1.26 13.62
N GLU A 136 -0.06 -1.59 13.99
CA GLU A 136 0.50 -1.22 15.28
C GLU A 136 0.65 0.31 15.38
N GLN A 137 0.27 0.90 16.51
CA GLN A 137 0.41 2.34 16.71
C GLN A 137 1.89 2.70 16.79
N VAL A 138 2.33 3.58 15.90
CA VAL A 138 3.67 4.20 15.90
C VAL A 138 3.64 5.47 16.75
#